data_AF-A0A804I4P5-F1
#
_entry.id   AF-A0A804I4P5-F1
#
_cell.length_a   1.000
_cell.length_b   1.000
_cell.length_c   1.000
_cell.angle_alpha   90.00
_cell.angle_beta   90.00
_cell.angle_gamma   90.00
#
_symmetry.space_group_name_H-M   'P 1'
#
loop_
_entity.id
_entity.type
_entity.pdbx_description
1 polymer ?
#
loop_
_entity_poly.entity_id
_entity_poly.type
_entity_poly.pdbx_seq_one_letter_code
_entity_poly.pdbx_strand_id
1 'polypeptide(L)'
;MSVEDSVPVGRIKTVVVLVQENRSFDHMLGWMKSINPAIDGVGNDREHYNPLSTADSNSRRVYFGDQSEYVDPDPGHSIQAIYEQVYGVPFSAGATPITPPGVVHPPMNGFAQQAEKEKPGMSSTVMNGFRPAAVPVYESLVREFAVCDRWFASVPTSTQPNRLYVHSATSYGLTSNDTMKLAEGLPQRTIFDSLDEAGFSFGIYYQYPPSTLFYRNLRRLKYVGNFHQFDMAFKDHCKKGKLPNYVVIEQRYFDLKILPGNDDHPSHDVSQGQKLVKEIYEALRSSPQWNEILFIITYDEHGGFFDHVPTPVGVPSPDDIAGPEPFYFKFDRLGVRVPALFISPWIEPGTVIHRPSGPYPASEFEHSSIPATVKKLFNLKEFLTKRDAWAGTFETVLTRTTPRTDCPETLPEPKKLRPTGAAETAKLSEFQTELVQLGASLNGDYAKDIYPRRLVENMTVAEGAQYVQDAFKTFLEECERCRKDGDDGSHVVVVNPTKDAVGPKGKRSLVEKMFSCLSCNRS
;
A
#
# COMPACT_ATOMS: atom_id res chain seq x y z
N MET A 1 6.72 22.41 39.11
CA MET A 1 7.59 22.13 37.95
C MET A 1 7.50 20.65 37.65
N SER A 2 6.59 20.27 36.76
CA SER A 2 6.60 18.95 36.14
C SER A 2 7.02 19.18 34.70
N VAL A 3 8.23 18.76 34.38
CA VAL A 3 8.74 18.75 33.01
C VAL A 3 7.95 17.64 32.32
N GLU A 4 6.90 18.02 31.59
CA GLU A 4 6.50 17.24 30.42
C GLU A 4 7.72 17.28 29.50
N ASP A 5 8.49 16.19 29.49
CA ASP A 5 9.54 15.97 28.51
C ASP A 5 8.87 15.91 27.14
N SER A 6 8.64 17.09 26.56
CA SER A 6 8.21 17.24 25.19
C SER A 6 9.29 16.61 24.33
N VAL A 7 9.01 15.43 23.79
CA VAL A 7 9.66 14.98 22.54
C VAL A 7 9.65 16.20 21.63
N PRO A 8 10.79 16.67 21.11
CA PRO A 8 10.81 17.91 20.36
C PRO A 8 10.22 17.65 18.96
N VAL A 9 8.88 17.72 18.92
CA VAL A 9 7.98 17.70 17.77
C VAL A 9 8.49 18.59 16.62
N GLY A 10 9.32 19.61 16.90
CA GLY A 10 9.93 20.48 15.89
C GLY A 10 11.18 19.96 15.16
N ARG A 11 11.71 18.77 15.47
CA ARG A 11 12.94 18.26 14.79
C ARG A 11 12.67 17.59 13.45
N ILE A 12 11.60 16.81 13.36
CA ILE A 12 11.19 16.14 12.13
C ILE A 12 10.41 17.14 11.30
N LYS A 13 10.90 17.41 10.08
CA LYS A 13 10.23 18.29 9.12
C LYS A 13 9.70 17.54 7.91
N THR A 14 10.19 16.33 7.66
CA THR A 14 9.81 15.48 6.55
C THR A 14 9.49 14.07 7.04
N VAL A 15 8.27 13.61 6.76
CA VAL A 15 7.84 12.22 6.96
C VAL A 15 7.79 11.55 5.59
N VAL A 16 8.49 10.44 5.43
CA VAL A 16 8.52 9.64 4.20
C VAL A 16 7.80 8.33 4.45
N VAL A 17 6.86 7.96 3.57
CA VAL A 17 6.03 6.76 3.71
C VAL A 17 6.20 5.87 2.48
N LEU A 18 6.53 4.60 2.72
CA LEU A 18 6.53 3.52 1.74
C LEU A 18 5.61 2.40 2.25
N VAL A 19 4.64 2.00 1.43
CA VAL A 19 3.70 0.91 1.74
C VAL A 19 3.89 -0.22 0.74
N GLN A 20 4.64 -1.25 1.15
CA GLN A 20 4.84 -2.50 0.41
C GLN A 20 3.56 -3.37 0.44
N GLU A 21 3.56 -4.50 -0.27
CA GLU A 21 2.38 -5.34 -0.52
C GLU A 21 2.44 -6.72 0.11
N ASN A 22 1.31 -7.15 0.68
CA ASN A 22 0.90 -8.55 0.83
C ASN A 22 1.89 -9.43 1.62
N ARG A 23 2.29 -8.99 2.81
CA ARG A 23 3.18 -9.77 3.70
C ARG A 23 2.83 -9.59 5.18
N SER A 24 2.66 -10.70 5.89
CA SER A 24 2.51 -10.69 7.35
C SER A 24 3.82 -10.34 8.06
N PHE A 25 3.72 -9.90 9.32
CA PHE A 25 4.92 -9.63 10.14
C PHE A 25 5.77 -10.89 10.30
N ASP A 26 5.19 -12.02 10.71
CA ASP A 26 5.97 -13.25 10.90
C ASP A 26 6.62 -13.77 9.61
N HIS A 27 5.98 -13.52 8.47
CA HIS A 27 6.51 -13.91 7.18
C HIS A 27 7.77 -13.13 6.80
N MET A 28 7.81 -11.81 7.02
CA MET A 28 8.96 -10.98 6.63
C MET A 28 9.99 -10.77 7.75
N LEU A 29 9.52 -10.50 8.97
CA LEU A 29 10.34 -10.04 10.09
C LEU A 29 10.27 -10.97 11.32
N GLY A 30 9.38 -11.96 11.37
CA GLY A 30 9.23 -12.85 12.54
C GLY A 30 10.52 -13.52 12.96
N TRP A 31 11.31 -14.01 12.00
CA TRP A 31 12.60 -14.67 12.25
C TRP A 31 13.72 -13.69 12.67
N MET A 32 13.49 -12.38 12.64
CA MET A 32 14.42 -11.39 13.17
C MET A 32 14.55 -11.49 14.70
N LYS A 33 13.63 -12.20 15.39
CA LYS A 33 13.81 -12.59 16.80
C LYS A 33 15.13 -13.32 17.06
N SER A 34 15.65 -14.04 16.08
CA SER A 34 16.97 -14.70 16.17
C SER A 34 18.15 -13.73 16.30
N ILE A 35 17.99 -12.49 15.84
CA ILE A 35 19.03 -11.44 15.89
C ILE A 35 18.73 -10.36 16.94
N ASN A 36 17.46 -10.20 17.33
CA ASN A 36 17.02 -9.35 18.41
C ASN A 36 15.90 -10.06 19.20
N PRO A 37 16.22 -10.74 20.32
CA PRO A 37 15.25 -11.53 21.09
C PRO A 37 14.11 -10.73 21.72
N ALA A 38 14.18 -9.39 21.75
CA ALA A 38 13.10 -8.55 22.24
C ALA A 38 11.90 -8.50 21.29
N ILE A 39 12.08 -8.86 20.01
CA ILE A 39 11.00 -8.88 19.02
C ILE A 39 9.99 -9.99 19.34
N ASP A 40 8.70 -9.64 19.36
CA ASP A 40 7.57 -10.57 19.40
C ASP A 40 7.39 -11.30 18.06
N GLY A 41 8.38 -12.14 17.72
CA GLY A 41 8.44 -12.95 16.52
C GLY A 41 8.47 -14.44 16.81
N VAL A 42 8.82 -15.22 15.79
CA VAL A 42 8.83 -16.69 15.81
C VAL A 42 10.23 -17.27 16.08
N GLY A 43 10.27 -18.54 16.49
CA GLY A 43 11.50 -19.28 16.74
C GLY A 43 11.44 -20.75 16.29
N ASN A 44 12.55 -21.46 16.50
CA ASN A 44 12.70 -22.88 16.15
C ASN A 44 12.09 -23.84 17.21
N ASP A 45 11.20 -23.34 18.06
CA ASP A 45 10.58 -24.05 19.19
C ASP A 45 9.38 -24.94 18.78
N ARG A 46 8.95 -24.85 17.51
CA ARG A 46 7.74 -25.53 16.99
C ARG A 46 6.47 -25.19 17.77
N GLU A 47 6.42 -24.02 18.42
CA GLU A 47 5.23 -23.57 19.14
C GLU A 47 4.13 -23.12 18.18
N HIS A 48 4.51 -22.56 17.02
CA HIS A 48 3.58 -22.05 16.03
C HIS A 48 3.27 -23.10 14.96
N TYR A 49 2.00 -23.50 14.88
CA TYR A 49 1.50 -24.41 13.85
C TYR A 49 0.03 -24.12 13.52
N ASN A 50 -0.40 -24.55 12.34
CA ASN A 50 -1.81 -24.61 11.95
C ASN A 50 -2.15 -26.04 11.49
N PRO A 51 -3.31 -26.60 11.85
CA PRO A 51 -3.77 -27.85 11.25
C PRO A 51 -4.19 -27.64 9.79
N LEU A 52 -4.13 -28.69 8.96
CA LEU A 52 -4.73 -28.67 7.62
C LEU A 52 -6.26 -28.64 7.64
N SER A 53 -6.86 -29.07 8.73
CA SER A 53 -8.30 -29.03 8.99
C SER A 53 -8.53 -28.77 10.47
N THR A 54 -9.11 -27.63 10.81
CA THR A 54 -9.48 -27.25 12.17
C THR A 54 -10.66 -28.07 12.70
N ALA A 55 -11.45 -28.67 11.80
CA ALA A 55 -12.57 -29.55 12.13
C ALA A 55 -12.15 -30.98 12.52
N ASP A 56 -10.89 -31.36 12.26
CA ASP A 56 -10.35 -32.68 12.58
C ASP A 56 -9.22 -32.58 13.63
N SER A 57 -9.46 -33.12 14.83
CA SER A 57 -8.49 -33.11 15.92
C SER A 57 -7.21 -33.91 15.62
N ASN A 58 -7.25 -34.83 14.65
CA ASN A 58 -6.10 -35.62 14.21
C ASN A 58 -5.44 -35.06 12.94
N SER A 59 -5.87 -33.87 12.50
CA SER A 59 -5.34 -33.27 11.29
C SER A 59 -3.83 -33.06 11.36
N ARG A 60 -3.16 -33.24 10.23
CA ARG A 60 -1.72 -32.97 10.10
C ARG A 60 -1.45 -31.51 10.47
N ARG A 61 -0.49 -31.31 11.37
CA ARG A 61 0.02 -29.99 11.74
C ARG A 61 1.06 -29.54 10.74
N VAL A 62 0.93 -28.31 10.27
CA VAL A 62 1.95 -27.60 9.50
C VAL A 62 2.60 -26.59 10.45
N TYR A 63 3.87 -26.83 10.78
CA TYR A 63 4.64 -25.96 11.67
C TYR A 63 5.22 -24.79 10.87
N PHE A 64 5.31 -23.63 11.51
CA PHE A 64 5.90 -22.46 10.88
C PHE A 64 7.42 -22.66 10.71
N GLY A 65 7.93 -22.36 9.51
CA GLY A 65 9.35 -22.49 9.15
C GLY A 65 9.99 -21.20 8.65
N ASP A 66 11.27 -21.27 8.28
CA ASP A 66 12.12 -20.14 7.83
C ASP A 66 12.59 -20.28 6.36
N GLN A 67 11.86 -21.09 5.58
CA GLN A 67 12.23 -21.48 4.21
C GLN A 67 11.49 -20.66 3.14
N SER A 68 11.02 -19.45 3.48
CA SER A 68 10.39 -18.58 2.48
C SER A 68 11.42 -18.09 1.45
N GLU A 69 11.01 -18.09 0.19
CA GLU A 69 11.77 -17.57 -0.95
C GLU A 69 10.79 -16.88 -1.92
N TYR A 70 10.82 -17.19 -3.21
CA TYR A 70 9.84 -16.74 -4.18
C TYR A 70 8.52 -17.48 -4.02
N VAL A 71 7.41 -16.74 -3.97
CA VAL A 71 6.05 -17.29 -3.79
C VAL A 71 5.23 -17.10 -5.05
N ASP A 72 4.68 -18.21 -5.57
CA ASP A 72 3.78 -18.26 -6.71
C ASP A 72 2.89 -19.53 -6.62
N PRO A 73 1.56 -19.42 -6.69
CA PRO A 73 0.77 -18.20 -6.89
C PRO A 73 0.59 -17.40 -5.60
N ASP A 74 0.00 -16.23 -5.77
CA ASP A 74 -0.44 -15.34 -4.70
C ASP A 74 -1.48 -16.04 -3.79
N PRO A 75 -1.26 -16.12 -2.47
CA PRO A 75 -2.22 -16.74 -1.55
C PRO A 75 -3.48 -15.88 -1.36
N GLY A 76 -4.59 -16.52 -0.98
CA GLY A 76 -5.85 -15.82 -0.73
C GLY A 76 -5.79 -14.77 0.37
N HIS A 77 -6.25 -13.57 0.06
CA HIS A 77 -6.33 -12.43 0.98
C HIS A 77 -7.64 -11.63 0.80
N SER A 78 -8.68 -12.28 0.28
CA SER A 78 -10.05 -11.76 0.34
C SER A 78 -10.60 -11.75 1.78
N ILE A 79 -11.57 -10.90 2.09
CA ILE A 79 -12.19 -10.87 3.43
C ILE A 79 -12.70 -12.24 3.91
N GLN A 80 -13.16 -13.11 2.99
CA GLN A 80 -13.58 -14.48 3.30
C GLN A 80 -12.39 -15.38 3.61
N ALA A 81 -11.32 -15.30 2.81
CA ALA A 81 -10.08 -16.03 3.06
C ALA A 81 -9.49 -15.64 4.41
N ILE A 82 -9.40 -14.33 4.68
CA ILE A 82 -8.89 -13.77 5.94
C ILE A 82 -9.75 -14.20 7.13
N TYR A 83 -11.08 -14.23 6.97
CA TYR A 83 -11.96 -14.75 8.02
C TYR A 83 -11.65 -16.22 8.35
N GLU A 84 -11.51 -17.07 7.33
CA GLU A 84 -11.15 -18.48 7.56
C GLU A 84 -9.75 -18.64 8.16
N GLN A 85 -8.77 -17.85 7.72
CA GLN A 85 -7.41 -17.84 8.27
C GLN A 85 -7.40 -17.51 9.77
N VAL A 86 -8.13 -16.45 10.15
CA VAL A 86 -8.17 -15.93 11.52
C VAL A 86 -8.97 -16.81 12.46
N TYR A 87 -10.12 -17.35 12.02
CA TYR A 87 -11.05 -18.09 12.89
C TYR A 87 -11.04 -19.60 12.71
N GLY A 88 -10.38 -20.11 11.68
CA GLY A 88 -10.33 -21.54 11.36
C GLY A 88 -11.60 -22.09 10.73
N VAL A 89 -12.63 -21.27 10.51
CA VAL A 89 -13.94 -21.70 9.98
C VAL A 89 -14.31 -20.88 8.73
N PRO A 90 -14.95 -21.50 7.73
CA PRO A 90 -15.29 -20.80 6.49
C PRO A 90 -16.31 -19.68 6.76
N PHE A 91 -16.19 -18.59 6.01
CA PHE A 91 -17.18 -17.50 6.02
C PHE A 91 -18.47 -17.94 5.33
N SER A 92 -19.62 -17.58 5.90
CA SER A 92 -20.97 -17.80 5.33
C SER A 92 -21.78 -16.50 5.39
N ALA A 93 -22.07 -15.93 4.23
CA ALA A 93 -22.84 -14.69 4.10
C ALA A 93 -24.18 -14.76 4.86
N GLY A 94 -24.49 -13.72 5.63
CA GLY A 94 -25.72 -13.63 6.45
C GLY A 94 -25.72 -14.48 7.73
N ALA A 95 -24.77 -15.41 7.91
CA ALA A 95 -24.68 -16.26 9.09
C ALA A 95 -23.47 -15.91 9.97
N THR A 96 -22.31 -15.61 9.38
CA THR A 96 -21.08 -15.28 10.10
C THR A 96 -20.83 -13.77 10.07
N PRO A 97 -20.90 -13.05 11.18
CA PRO A 97 -20.44 -11.66 11.23
C PRO A 97 -18.91 -11.61 11.09
N ILE A 98 -18.37 -10.58 10.43
CA ILE A 98 -16.91 -10.40 10.28
C ILE A 98 -16.18 -10.30 11.62
N THR A 99 -16.89 -9.80 12.64
CA THR A 99 -16.45 -9.76 14.05
C THR A 99 -17.38 -10.67 14.86
N PRO A 100 -16.99 -11.93 15.12
CA PRO A 100 -17.77 -12.84 15.95
C PRO A 100 -17.94 -12.33 17.38
N PRO A 101 -19.17 -12.29 17.92
CA PRO A 101 -19.42 -11.79 19.27
C PRO A 101 -18.75 -12.71 20.31
N GLY A 102 -18.10 -12.11 21.31
CA GLY A 102 -17.46 -12.83 22.42
C GLY A 102 -16.08 -13.41 22.11
N VAL A 103 -15.57 -13.30 20.89
CA VAL A 103 -14.22 -13.76 20.52
C VAL A 103 -13.23 -12.60 20.64
N VAL A 104 -12.63 -12.45 21.82
CA VAL A 104 -11.68 -11.35 22.11
C VAL A 104 -10.27 -11.64 21.56
N HIS A 105 -9.89 -12.92 21.50
CA HIS A 105 -8.61 -13.37 20.94
C HIS A 105 -8.88 -14.40 19.84
N PRO A 106 -8.91 -13.98 18.57
CA PRO A 106 -9.05 -14.92 17.46
C PRO A 106 -7.93 -15.98 17.46
N PRO A 107 -8.22 -17.24 17.08
CA PRO A 107 -7.30 -18.35 17.25
C PRO A 107 -6.13 -18.39 16.26
N MET A 108 -6.21 -17.68 15.13
CA MET A 108 -5.14 -17.62 14.12
C MET A 108 -4.71 -19.00 13.58
N ASN A 109 -5.66 -19.93 13.46
CA ASN A 109 -5.36 -21.35 13.21
C ASN A 109 -5.82 -21.91 11.86
N GLY A 110 -6.35 -21.06 10.97
CA GLY A 110 -6.92 -21.47 9.69
C GLY A 110 -6.05 -21.22 8.46
N PHE A 111 -4.85 -20.64 8.60
CA PHE A 111 -4.01 -20.25 7.46
C PHE A 111 -3.62 -21.46 6.59
N ALA A 112 -3.12 -22.52 7.23
CA ALA A 112 -2.76 -23.74 6.50
C ALA A 112 -3.98 -24.39 5.83
N GLN A 113 -5.13 -24.44 6.52
CA GLN A 113 -6.38 -25.00 5.98
C GLN A 113 -6.86 -24.22 4.75
N GLN A 114 -6.92 -22.89 4.85
CA GLN A 114 -7.45 -22.03 3.80
C GLN A 114 -6.55 -22.09 2.55
N ALA A 115 -5.23 -22.01 2.72
CA ALA A 115 -4.28 -22.14 1.63
C ALA A 115 -4.31 -23.52 0.95
N GLU A 116 -4.41 -24.61 1.72
CA GLU A 116 -4.48 -25.97 1.16
C GLU A 116 -5.72 -26.17 0.28
N LYS A 117 -6.85 -25.52 0.62
CA LYS A 117 -8.08 -25.54 -0.18
C LYS A 117 -7.93 -24.79 -1.51
N GLU A 118 -7.21 -23.67 -1.52
CA GLU A 118 -6.97 -22.91 -2.74
C GLU A 118 -6.05 -23.65 -3.70
N LYS A 119 -4.96 -24.21 -3.17
CA LYS A 119 -4.03 -25.02 -3.95
C LYS A 119 -3.35 -26.06 -3.05
N PRO A 120 -3.45 -27.36 -3.38
CA PRO A 120 -2.74 -28.41 -2.64
C PRO A 120 -1.24 -28.09 -2.50
N GLY A 121 -0.73 -28.21 -1.27
CA GLY A 121 0.66 -27.88 -0.90
C GLY A 121 0.92 -26.42 -0.53
N MET A 122 0.02 -25.48 -0.82
CA MET A 122 0.20 -24.06 -0.50
C MET A 122 0.22 -23.80 1.01
N SER A 123 -0.33 -24.70 1.83
CA SER A 123 -0.18 -24.67 3.28
C SER A 123 1.28 -24.56 3.73
N SER A 124 2.21 -25.21 3.02
CA SER A 124 3.64 -25.11 3.32
C SER A 124 4.20 -23.74 2.96
N THR A 125 3.68 -23.09 1.92
CA THR A 125 4.11 -21.75 1.50
C THR A 125 3.69 -20.67 2.50
N VAL A 126 2.41 -20.67 2.91
CA VAL A 126 1.89 -19.64 3.83
C VAL A 126 2.39 -19.80 5.27
N MET A 127 2.82 -21.01 5.65
CA MET A 127 3.40 -21.32 6.95
C MET A 127 4.94 -21.27 6.94
N ASN A 128 5.54 -20.40 6.13
CA ASN A 128 6.98 -20.13 6.17
C ASN A 128 7.24 -18.63 6.15
N GLY A 129 8.34 -18.20 6.79
CA GLY A 129 8.85 -16.83 6.76
C GLY A 129 10.29 -16.76 6.25
N PHE A 130 10.80 -15.56 6.04
CA PHE A 130 12.17 -15.31 5.59
C PHE A 130 13.14 -15.31 6.78
N ARG A 131 14.20 -16.12 6.68
CA ARG A 131 15.37 -15.96 7.56
C ARG A 131 16.04 -14.58 7.32
N PRO A 132 16.66 -13.95 8.35
CA PRO A 132 17.31 -12.64 8.21
C PRO A 132 18.25 -12.52 7.00
N ALA A 133 19.09 -13.54 6.78
CA ALA A 133 20.07 -13.58 5.69
C ALA A 133 19.46 -13.63 4.27
N ALA A 134 18.18 -13.99 4.12
CA ALA A 134 17.47 -13.95 2.83
C ALA A 134 16.97 -12.53 2.49
N VAL A 135 16.81 -11.69 3.51
CA VAL A 135 16.32 -10.31 3.42
C VAL A 135 17.31 -9.32 4.07
N PRO A 136 18.57 -9.26 3.61
CA PRO A 136 19.65 -8.56 4.30
C PRO A 136 19.44 -7.04 4.45
N VAL A 137 18.64 -6.42 3.58
CA VAL A 137 18.27 -5.00 3.72
C VAL A 137 17.38 -4.81 4.95
N TYR A 138 16.32 -5.62 5.10
CA TYR A 138 15.44 -5.57 6.26
C TYR A 138 16.16 -6.00 7.55
N GLU A 139 17.04 -7.02 7.50
CA GLU A 139 17.90 -7.36 8.64
C GLU A 139 18.72 -6.15 9.11
N SER A 140 19.34 -5.42 8.18
CA SER A 140 20.15 -4.25 8.53
C SER A 140 19.32 -3.15 9.16
N LEU A 141 18.13 -2.86 8.60
CA LEU A 141 17.23 -1.85 9.16
C LEU A 141 16.72 -2.21 10.56
N VAL A 142 16.43 -3.49 10.81
CA VAL A 142 16.01 -3.97 12.15
C VAL A 142 17.15 -3.81 13.17
N ARG A 143 18.40 -4.06 12.78
CA ARG A 143 19.57 -3.87 13.68
C ARG A 143 19.84 -2.39 13.96
N GLU A 144 19.65 -1.54 12.96
CA GLU A 144 20.12 -0.17 13.00
C GLU A 144 19.07 0.84 13.43
N PHE A 145 17.78 0.50 13.38
CA PHE A 145 16.72 1.44 13.71
C PHE A 145 15.64 0.78 14.57
N ALA A 146 14.37 1.14 14.36
CA ALA A 146 13.25 0.59 15.11
C ALA A 146 12.38 -0.33 14.25
N VAL A 147 12.00 -1.46 14.84
CA VAL A 147 10.94 -2.34 14.34
C VAL A 147 9.71 -2.23 15.24
N CYS A 148 8.53 -2.10 14.64
CA CYS A 148 7.26 -2.23 15.33
C CYS A 148 6.76 -3.66 15.15
N ASP A 149 6.76 -4.44 16.24
CA ASP A 149 6.29 -5.83 16.23
C ASP A 149 4.80 -5.96 16.51
N ARG A 150 4.06 -4.85 16.42
CA ARG A 150 2.63 -4.84 16.69
C ARG A 150 1.83 -3.84 15.85
N TRP A 151 2.21 -3.72 14.57
CA TRP A 151 1.47 -2.95 13.57
C TRP A 151 0.48 -3.84 12.82
N PHE A 152 -0.80 -3.50 12.81
CA PHE A 152 -1.84 -4.27 12.14
C PHE A 152 -2.32 -3.62 10.86
N ALA A 153 -2.71 -4.43 9.88
CA ALA A 153 -3.55 -3.95 8.80
C ALA A 153 -4.84 -3.32 9.40
N SER A 154 -5.27 -2.16 8.90
CA SER A 154 -6.41 -1.45 9.49
C SER A 154 -7.72 -2.22 9.39
N VAL A 155 -7.85 -3.08 8.37
CA VAL A 155 -9.03 -3.91 8.14
C VAL A 155 -8.65 -5.30 7.62
N PRO A 156 -9.43 -6.35 7.95
CA PRO A 156 -9.20 -7.73 7.49
C PRO A 156 -9.70 -7.94 6.04
N THR A 157 -9.24 -7.13 5.10
CA THR A 157 -9.67 -7.13 3.68
C THR A 157 -8.50 -6.87 2.74
N SER A 158 -8.75 -6.87 1.42
CA SER A 158 -7.72 -6.70 0.38
C SER A 158 -7.00 -5.34 0.43
N THR A 159 -5.98 -5.21 -0.43
CA THR A 159 -5.05 -4.09 -0.57
C THR A 159 -5.69 -2.70 -0.54
N GLN A 160 -6.64 -2.40 -1.42
CA GLN A 160 -7.14 -1.03 -1.58
C GLN A 160 -7.80 -0.46 -0.32
N PRO A 161 -8.77 -1.13 0.33
CA PRO A 161 -9.27 -0.66 1.62
C PRO A 161 -8.16 -0.31 2.61
N ASN A 162 -7.13 -1.15 2.75
CA ASN A 162 -6.02 -0.88 3.66
C ASN A 162 -5.17 0.32 3.21
N ARG A 163 -4.82 0.44 1.93
CA ARG A 163 -4.14 1.63 1.38
C ARG A 163 -4.94 2.92 1.59
N LEU A 164 -6.28 2.85 1.62
CA LEU A 164 -7.12 4.01 1.93
C LEU A 164 -6.98 4.48 3.39
N TYR A 165 -6.81 3.57 4.35
CA TYR A 165 -6.59 3.96 5.74
C TYR A 165 -5.27 4.73 5.95
N VAL A 166 -4.22 4.43 5.18
CA VAL A 166 -2.88 5.07 5.29
C VAL A 166 -2.96 6.60 5.17
N HIS A 167 -3.85 7.12 4.32
CA HIS A 167 -3.90 8.57 4.05
C HIS A 167 -5.23 9.23 4.38
N SER A 168 -6.27 8.46 4.74
CA SER A 168 -7.58 9.01 5.08
C SER A 168 -8.19 8.46 6.38
N ALA A 169 -7.52 7.50 7.04
CA ALA A 169 -8.01 6.85 8.25
C ALA A 169 -9.40 6.20 8.12
N THR A 170 -9.84 5.91 6.88
CA THR A 170 -11.07 5.18 6.55
C THR A 170 -10.98 4.60 5.14
N SER A 171 -11.70 3.51 4.88
CA SER A 171 -11.96 3.02 3.52
C SER A 171 -13.30 3.53 2.96
N TYR A 172 -13.99 4.42 3.69
CA TYR A 172 -15.31 4.96 3.34
C TYR A 172 -16.35 3.83 3.10
N GLY A 173 -16.34 2.86 4.02
CA GLY A 173 -17.19 1.68 3.98
C GLY A 173 -16.73 0.58 3.01
N LEU A 174 -15.62 0.72 2.31
CA LEU A 174 -15.16 -0.30 1.38
C LEU A 174 -14.53 -1.51 2.09
N THR A 175 -14.94 -2.70 1.66
CA THR A 175 -14.35 -4.01 2.04
C THR A 175 -13.65 -4.71 0.87
N SER A 176 -13.75 -4.12 -0.32
CA SER A 176 -13.13 -4.50 -1.58
C SER A 176 -13.25 -3.30 -2.52
N ASN A 177 -12.67 -3.38 -3.72
CA ASN A 177 -12.84 -2.35 -4.74
C ASN A 177 -14.31 -2.15 -5.16
N ASP A 178 -14.69 -0.89 -5.38
CA ASP A 178 -15.99 -0.46 -5.91
C ASP A 178 -15.75 0.44 -7.12
N THR A 179 -15.99 -0.11 -8.30
CA THR A 179 -15.72 0.56 -9.58
C THR A 179 -16.56 1.82 -9.80
N MET A 180 -17.77 1.88 -9.25
CA MET A 180 -18.62 3.06 -9.41
C MET A 180 -18.09 4.21 -8.55
N LYS A 181 -17.76 3.93 -7.28
CA LYS A 181 -17.13 4.92 -6.40
C LYS A 181 -15.74 5.33 -6.90
N LEU A 182 -15.00 4.40 -7.51
CA LEU A 182 -13.70 4.67 -8.13
C LEU A 182 -13.81 5.70 -9.27
N ALA A 183 -14.81 5.52 -10.15
CA ALA A 183 -15.09 6.44 -11.25
C ALA A 183 -15.41 7.85 -10.74
N GLU A 184 -16.26 7.96 -9.71
CA GLU A 184 -16.58 9.23 -9.05
C GLU A 184 -15.38 9.85 -8.31
N GLY A 185 -14.45 8.99 -7.87
CA GLY A 185 -13.36 9.33 -6.96
C GLY A 185 -13.84 9.31 -5.52
N LEU A 186 -13.02 8.71 -4.65
CA LEU A 186 -13.37 8.52 -3.26
C LEU A 186 -13.41 9.86 -2.50
N PRO A 187 -14.50 10.18 -1.76
CA PRO A 187 -14.77 11.53 -1.30
C PRO A 187 -14.13 11.87 0.05
N GLN A 188 -13.56 10.91 0.76
CA GLN A 188 -13.03 11.14 2.11
C GLN A 188 -11.89 12.15 2.12
N ARG A 189 -11.84 12.92 3.21
CA ARG A 189 -10.76 13.86 3.49
C ARG A 189 -9.46 13.10 3.71
N THR A 190 -8.35 13.67 3.24
CA THR A 190 -7.03 13.05 3.37
C THR A 190 -6.10 13.85 4.27
N ILE A 191 -4.99 13.23 4.67
CA ILE A 191 -3.89 13.91 5.36
C ILE A 191 -3.26 14.99 4.46
N PHE A 192 -3.26 14.80 3.14
CA PHE A 192 -2.79 15.78 2.16
C PHE A 192 -3.61 17.08 2.23
N ASP A 193 -4.93 16.97 2.32
CA ASP A 193 -5.82 18.14 2.48
C ASP A 193 -5.51 18.88 3.78
N SER A 194 -5.31 18.14 4.87
CA SER A 194 -5.03 18.72 6.19
C SER A 194 -3.65 19.41 6.26
N LEU A 195 -2.66 18.89 5.52
CA LEU A 195 -1.34 19.52 5.38
C LEU A 195 -1.44 20.81 4.56
N ASP A 196 -2.08 20.77 3.39
CA ASP A 196 -2.28 21.93 2.50
C ASP A 196 -2.99 23.08 3.23
N GLU A 197 -4.10 22.78 3.92
CA GLU A 197 -4.86 23.76 4.72
C GLU A 197 -4.06 24.37 5.88
N ALA A 198 -3.04 23.66 6.37
CA ALA A 198 -2.14 24.13 7.42
C ALA A 198 -0.87 24.81 6.86
N GLY A 199 -0.75 24.92 5.54
CA GLY A 199 0.41 25.54 4.87
C GLY A 199 1.64 24.64 4.77
N PHE A 200 1.48 23.33 4.95
CA PHE A 200 2.53 22.34 4.73
C PHE A 200 2.47 21.76 3.31
N SER A 201 3.62 21.29 2.84
CA SER A 201 3.78 20.72 1.50
C SER A 201 3.74 19.19 1.53
N PHE A 202 3.30 18.58 0.43
CA PHE A 202 3.44 17.14 0.21
C PHE A 202 3.96 16.86 -1.20
N GLY A 203 4.52 15.67 -1.40
CA GLY A 203 4.98 15.20 -2.70
C GLY A 203 4.83 13.69 -2.83
N ILE A 204 4.37 13.26 -4.00
CA ILE A 204 4.10 11.86 -4.33
C ILE A 204 5.06 11.47 -5.44
N TYR A 205 6.03 10.63 -5.10
CA TYR A 205 7.10 10.21 -6.00
C TYR A 205 6.80 8.82 -6.52
N TYR A 206 6.62 8.70 -7.82
CA TYR A 206 6.00 7.52 -8.39
C TYR A 206 6.83 6.91 -9.52
N GLN A 207 6.83 5.57 -9.58
CA GLN A 207 7.35 4.81 -10.70
C GLN A 207 6.23 4.34 -11.64
N TYR A 208 5.02 4.10 -11.11
CA TYR A 208 3.78 3.89 -11.84
C TYR A 208 2.69 4.86 -11.38
N PRO A 209 1.59 5.02 -12.13
CA PRO A 209 0.49 5.90 -11.74
C PRO A 209 0.08 5.71 -10.26
N PRO A 210 0.11 6.79 -9.44
CA PRO A 210 -0.11 6.70 -8.00
C PRO A 210 -1.48 6.15 -7.61
N SER A 211 -1.51 5.20 -6.67
CA SER A 211 -2.74 4.74 -6.02
C SER A 211 -3.44 5.87 -5.24
N THR A 212 -2.70 6.86 -4.75
CA THR A 212 -3.29 8.08 -4.14
C THR A 212 -4.30 8.84 -5.02
N LEU A 213 -4.34 8.60 -6.33
CA LEU A 213 -5.38 9.14 -7.23
C LEU A 213 -6.74 8.43 -7.08
N PHE A 214 -6.84 7.39 -6.25
CA PHE A 214 -8.13 6.87 -5.77
C PHE A 214 -8.96 7.95 -5.07
N TYR A 215 -8.31 8.86 -4.33
CA TYR A 215 -8.97 9.99 -3.69
C TYR A 215 -9.35 11.05 -4.71
N ARG A 216 -10.63 11.45 -4.69
CA ARG A 216 -11.15 12.51 -5.57
C ARG A 216 -10.39 13.83 -5.40
N ASN A 217 -10.04 14.20 -4.17
CA ASN A 217 -9.36 15.47 -3.90
C ASN A 217 -7.95 15.54 -4.50
N LEU A 218 -7.24 14.41 -4.62
CA LEU A 218 -5.90 14.33 -5.21
C LEU A 218 -5.93 14.49 -6.74
N ARG A 219 -7.12 14.41 -7.35
CA ARG A 219 -7.36 14.72 -8.77
C ARG A 219 -7.62 16.20 -9.04
N ARG A 220 -7.56 17.07 -8.01
CA ARG A 220 -7.71 18.52 -8.19
C ARG A 220 -6.49 19.13 -8.85
N LEU A 221 -6.72 20.08 -9.76
CA LEU A 221 -5.67 20.68 -10.57
C LEU A 221 -4.55 21.33 -9.72
N LYS A 222 -4.87 21.93 -8.57
CA LYS A 222 -3.87 22.54 -7.67
C LYS A 222 -2.82 21.56 -7.15
N TYR A 223 -3.12 20.26 -7.08
CA TYR A 223 -2.19 19.24 -6.57
C TYR A 223 -1.40 18.54 -7.68
N VAL A 224 -1.67 18.81 -8.96
CA VAL A 224 -0.97 18.13 -10.07
C VAL A 224 0.56 18.33 -10.01
N GLY A 225 0.99 19.49 -9.50
CA GLY A 225 2.41 19.82 -9.33
C GLY A 225 3.12 19.03 -8.23
N ASN A 226 2.39 18.27 -7.41
CA ASN A 226 2.93 17.49 -6.29
C ASN A 226 3.24 16.03 -6.71
N PHE A 227 2.95 15.64 -7.95
CA PHE A 227 3.31 14.33 -8.49
C PHE A 227 4.65 14.41 -9.22
N HIS A 228 5.58 13.54 -8.84
CA HIS A 228 6.96 13.58 -9.31
C HIS A 228 7.45 12.20 -9.76
N GLN A 229 8.19 12.13 -10.86
CA GLN A 229 8.86 10.90 -11.28
C GLN A 229 9.91 10.49 -10.23
N PHE A 230 9.80 9.28 -9.69
CA PHE A 230 10.70 8.78 -8.66
C PHE A 230 12.17 8.78 -9.11
N ASP A 231 12.48 8.14 -10.25
CA ASP A 231 13.86 7.86 -10.68
C ASP A 231 14.72 9.12 -10.88
N MET A 232 14.08 10.25 -11.20
CA MET A 232 14.75 11.53 -11.43
C MET A 232 14.55 12.53 -10.27
N ALA A 233 13.29 12.83 -9.94
CA ALA A 233 12.98 13.94 -9.05
C ALA A 233 13.25 13.61 -7.59
N PHE A 234 13.00 12.38 -7.15
CA PHE A 234 13.20 12.00 -5.75
C PHE A 234 14.67 12.16 -5.34
N LYS A 235 15.59 11.58 -6.11
CA LYS A 235 17.04 11.69 -5.84
C LYS A 235 17.54 13.14 -5.93
N ASP A 236 17.04 13.91 -6.90
CA ASP A 236 17.40 15.32 -7.03
C ASP A 236 16.92 16.15 -5.83
N HIS A 237 15.69 15.92 -5.37
CA HIS A 237 15.13 16.60 -4.19
C HIS A 237 15.85 16.17 -2.91
N CYS A 238 16.17 14.89 -2.74
CA CYS A 238 17.02 14.41 -1.65
C CYS A 238 18.37 15.13 -1.65
N LYS A 239 19.09 15.14 -2.79
CA LYS A 239 20.42 15.76 -2.92
C LYS A 239 20.39 17.27 -2.63
N LYS A 240 19.34 17.96 -3.06
CA LYS A 240 19.20 19.42 -2.89
C LYS A 240 18.62 19.83 -1.54
N GLY A 241 18.14 18.89 -0.72
CA GLY A 241 17.40 19.19 0.51
C GLY A 241 16.07 19.89 0.23
N LYS A 242 15.30 19.37 -0.71
CA LYS A 242 14.02 19.92 -1.17
C LYS A 242 12.83 18.98 -0.99
N LEU A 243 12.96 17.94 -0.16
CA LEU A 243 11.82 17.09 0.13
C LEU A 243 10.74 17.90 0.88
N PRO A 244 9.45 17.70 0.53
CA PRO A 244 8.33 18.34 1.20
C PRO A 244 8.11 17.76 2.61
N ASN A 245 7.08 18.25 3.31
CA ASN A 245 6.81 17.82 4.69
C ASN A 245 6.27 16.39 4.76
N TYR A 246 5.52 15.97 3.75
CA TYR A 246 4.99 14.62 3.65
C TYR A 246 5.29 14.03 2.27
N VAL A 247 6.01 12.92 2.27
CA VAL A 247 6.51 12.25 1.06
C VAL A 247 5.90 10.87 0.99
N VAL A 248 5.27 10.55 -0.14
CA VAL A 248 4.78 9.20 -0.43
C VAL A 248 5.55 8.64 -1.61
N ILE A 249 6.00 7.39 -1.50
CA ILE A 249 6.64 6.67 -2.60
C ILE A 249 5.67 5.63 -3.16
N GLU A 250 5.45 5.66 -4.48
CA GLU A 250 4.58 4.72 -5.20
C GLU A 250 5.44 3.84 -6.12
N GLN A 251 5.35 2.53 -5.90
CA GLN A 251 6.24 1.52 -6.48
C GLN A 251 5.89 1.15 -7.93
N ARG A 252 6.64 0.20 -8.49
CA ARG A 252 6.28 -0.52 -9.70
C ARG A 252 5.41 -1.71 -9.32
N TYR A 253 4.13 -1.58 -9.64
CA TYR A 253 3.12 -2.60 -9.39
C TYR A 253 3.00 -3.64 -10.51
N PHE A 254 3.63 -3.43 -11.66
CA PHE A 254 3.56 -4.31 -12.82
C PHE A 254 4.91 -4.99 -13.07
N ASP A 255 4.92 -6.32 -13.12
CA ASP A 255 6.13 -7.13 -13.27
C ASP A 255 6.58 -7.27 -14.73
N LEU A 256 7.36 -6.29 -15.21
CA LEU A 256 7.90 -6.28 -16.57
C LEU A 256 9.34 -6.81 -16.63
N LYS A 257 9.76 -7.39 -17.77
CA LYS A 257 11.14 -7.91 -17.90
C LYS A 257 12.23 -6.85 -17.72
N ILE A 258 11.97 -5.63 -18.21
CA ILE A 258 12.91 -4.51 -18.14
C ILE A 258 12.78 -3.76 -16.81
N LEU A 259 11.54 -3.62 -16.32
CA LEU A 259 11.20 -2.89 -15.10
C LEU A 259 10.39 -3.83 -14.18
N PRO A 260 11.04 -4.74 -13.44
CA PRO A 260 10.34 -5.72 -12.62
C PRO A 260 9.60 -5.06 -11.45
N GLY A 261 8.55 -5.72 -10.95
CA GLY A 261 7.81 -5.27 -9.78
C GLY A 261 8.73 -5.17 -8.56
N ASN A 262 8.52 -4.15 -7.71
CA ASN A 262 9.38 -3.86 -6.54
C ASN A 262 8.58 -3.43 -5.30
N ASP A 263 7.38 -3.98 -5.17
CA ASP A 263 6.41 -3.74 -4.11
C ASP A 263 6.31 -4.91 -3.10
N ASP A 264 7.15 -5.95 -3.23
CA ASP A 264 7.13 -7.20 -2.45
C ASP A 264 5.86 -8.08 -2.62
N HIS A 265 4.90 -7.71 -3.47
CA HIS A 265 3.68 -8.48 -3.75
C HIS A 265 4.04 -9.89 -4.26
N PRO A 266 3.41 -11.00 -3.84
CA PRO A 266 3.54 -12.29 -4.52
C PRO A 266 2.87 -12.27 -5.91
N SER A 267 3.50 -12.55 -7.04
CA SER A 267 4.75 -13.28 -7.24
C SER A 267 5.85 -12.38 -7.81
N HIS A 268 6.05 -11.20 -7.25
CA HIS A 268 7.22 -10.35 -7.50
C HIS A 268 8.40 -10.85 -6.65
N ASP A 269 9.62 -10.56 -7.12
CA ASP A 269 10.85 -10.96 -6.43
C ASP A 269 11.13 -9.98 -5.28
N VAL A 270 11.08 -10.46 -4.04
CA VAL A 270 11.36 -9.66 -2.82
C VAL A 270 12.75 -9.00 -2.85
N SER A 271 13.69 -9.51 -3.64
CA SER A 271 14.98 -8.83 -3.84
C SER A 271 14.85 -7.48 -4.56
N GLN A 272 13.79 -7.27 -5.36
CA GLN A 272 13.51 -5.99 -6.01
C GLN A 272 12.90 -4.98 -5.03
N GLY A 273 12.00 -5.40 -4.14
CA GLY A 273 11.50 -4.53 -3.07
C GLY A 273 12.61 -4.11 -2.11
N GLN A 274 13.50 -5.03 -1.73
CA GLN A 274 14.70 -4.69 -0.97
C GLN A 274 15.61 -3.68 -1.69
N LYS A 275 15.75 -3.77 -3.03
CA LYS A 275 16.53 -2.78 -3.81
C LYS A 275 15.88 -1.40 -3.76
N LEU A 276 14.55 -1.32 -3.88
CA LEU A 276 13.82 -0.07 -3.76
C LEU A 276 14.00 0.54 -2.35
N VAL A 277 13.85 -0.26 -1.29
CA VAL A 277 14.06 0.20 0.09
C VAL A 277 15.48 0.73 0.29
N LYS A 278 16.48 0.01 -0.22
CA LYS A 278 17.88 0.46 -0.21
C LYS A 278 18.08 1.76 -0.97
N GLU A 279 17.54 1.88 -2.17
CA GLU A 279 17.63 3.09 -2.99
C GLU A 279 17.00 4.31 -2.29
N ILE A 280 15.83 4.13 -1.66
CA ILE A 280 15.18 5.18 -0.88
C ILE A 280 16.04 5.55 0.32
N TYR A 281 16.45 4.56 1.12
CA TYR A 281 17.27 4.78 2.32
C TYR A 281 18.55 5.56 1.99
N GLU A 282 19.32 5.12 0.99
CA GLU A 282 20.61 5.74 0.67
C GLU A 282 20.44 7.17 0.10
N ALA A 283 19.36 7.42 -0.64
CA ALA A 283 19.01 8.77 -1.10
C ALA A 283 18.66 9.69 0.08
N LEU A 284 17.85 9.21 1.05
CA LEU A 284 17.49 9.98 2.24
C LEU A 284 18.70 10.19 3.16
N ARG A 285 19.51 9.15 3.37
CA ARG A 285 20.69 9.14 4.23
C ARG A 285 21.78 10.10 3.76
N SER A 286 21.91 10.28 2.45
CA SER A 286 22.85 11.23 1.83
C SER A 286 22.28 12.65 1.70
N SER A 287 21.02 12.86 2.04
CA SER A 287 20.39 14.19 1.99
C SER A 287 20.91 15.11 3.09
N PRO A 288 21.10 16.42 2.82
CA PRO A 288 21.29 17.40 3.89
C PRO A 288 20.09 17.50 4.86
N GLN A 289 18.91 16.98 4.48
CA GLN A 289 17.74 16.88 5.36
C GLN A 289 17.72 15.62 6.23
N TRP A 290 18.74 14.75 6.20
CA TRP A 290 18.75 13.46 6.94
C TRP A 290 18.32 13.59 8.42
N ASN A 291 18.81 14.62 9.11
CA ASN A 291 18.49 14.87 10.52
C ASN A 291 17.07 15.42 10.76
N GLU A 292 16.29 15.65 9.71
CA GLU A 292 14.91 16.16 9.76
C GLU A 292 13.90 15.14 9.22
N ILE A 293 14.37 13.92 8.87
CA ILE A 293 13.58 12.89 8.22
C ILE A 293 13.17 11.78 9.19
N LEU A 294 11.90 11.39 9.11
CA LEU A 294 11.39 10.13 9.62
C LEU A 294 10.88 9.30 8.44
N PHE A 295 11.55 8.18 8.15
CA PHE A 295 11.14 7.27 7.10
C PHE A 295 10.43 6.05 7.69
N ILE A 296 9.23 5.76 7.17
CA ILE A 296 8.35 4.68 7.59
C ILE A 296 8.24 3.70 6.43
N ILE A 297 8.49 2.42 6.71
CA ILE A 297 8.19 1.31 5.82
C ILE A 297 7.12 0.48 6.50
N THR A 298 6.01 0.23 5.82
CA THR A 298 4.96 -0.68 6.26
C THR A 298 4.44 -1.49 5.08
N TYR A 299 3.52 -2.43 5.33
CA TYR A 299 2.78 -3.14 4.30
C TYR A 299 1.29 -2.79 4.39
N ASP A 300 0.55 -2.98 3.31
CA ASP A 300 -0.89 -2.77 3.24
C ASP A 300 -1.69 -3.85 4.00
N GLU A 301 -1.43 -5.12 3.74
CA GLU A 301 -2.05 -6.27 4.37
C GLU A 301 -1.11 -7.50 4.32
N HIS A 302 -1.56 -8.66 4.81
CA HIS A 302 -0.68 -9.79 5.13
C HIS A 302 -0.51 -10.81 4.01
N GLY A 303 -1.22 -10.71 2.89
CA GLY A 303 -1.07 -11.54 1.69
C GLY A 303 -1.44 -13.00 1.89
N GLY A 304 -2.26 -13.31 2.90
CA GLY A 304 -2.60 -14.68 3.28
C GLY A 304 -1.50 -15.46 4.01
N PHE A 305 -0.35 -14.83 4.30
CA PHE A 305 0.72 -15.44 5.07
C PHE A 305 0.40 -15.49 6.57
N PHE A 306 0.83 -16.56 7.22
CA PHE A 306 0.58 -16.77 8.65
C PHE A 306 1.20 -15.66 9.52
N ASP A 307 0.48 -15.28 10.56
CA ASP A 307 1.01 -14.54 11.72
C ASP A 307 0.38 -15.11 12.99
N HIS A 308 1.17 -15.26 14.04
CA HIS A 308 0.75 -15.88 15.28
C HIS A 308 -0.03 -14.95 16.21
N VAL A 309 0.02 -13.63 16.00
CA VAL A 309 -0.58 -12.65 16.93
C VAL A 309 -2.08 -12.47 16.65
N PRO A 310 -2.96 -12.69 17.64
CA PRO A 310 -4.39 -12.44 17.47
C PRO A 310 -4.71 -11.01 17.06
N THR A 311 -5.58 -10.86 16.06
CA THR A 311 -6.00 -9.54 15.55
C THR A 311 -6.87 -8.80 16.58
N PRO A 312 -6.63 -7.50 16.85
CA PRO A 312 -7.44 -6.70 17.77
C PRO A 312 -8.91 -6.56 17.34
N VAL A 313 -9.82 -6.56 18.33
CA VAL A 313 -11.28 -6.36 18.18
C VAL A 313 -11.75 -5.21 19.09
N GLY A 314 -12.97 -4.72 18.86
CA GLY A 314 -13.54 -3.63 19.67
C GLY A 314 -12.95 -2.25 19.33
N VAL A 315 -12.40 -2.10 18.13
CA VAL A 315 -11.81 -0.85 17.66
C VAL A 315 -12.90 0.09 17.12
N PRO A 316 -12.78 1.43 17.22
CA PRO A 316 -13.87 2.33 16.84
C PRO A 316 -14.09 2.36 15.33
N SER A 317 -15.33 2.26 14.85
CA SER A 317 -15.63 2.53 13.44
C SER A 317 -15.13 3.94 13.07
N PRO A 318 -14.43 4.14 11.93
CA PRO A 318 -13.83 5.45 11.62
C PRO A 318 -14.89 6.54 11.45
N ASP A 319 -15.98 6.23 10.74
CA ASP A 319 -16.98 7.18 10.26
C ASP A 319 -18.42 6.66 10.40
N ASP A 320 -18.62 5.57 11.14
CA ASP A 320 -19.90 4.88 11.34
C ASP A 320 -20.54 4.33 10.04
N ILE A 321 -19.79 4.27 8.93
CA ILE A 321 -20.25 3.68 7.67
C ILE A 321 -20.03 2.17 7.73
N ALA A 322 -21.11 1.40 7.59
CA ALA A 322 -21.02 -0.06 7.48
C ALA A 322 -20.63 -0.48 6.05
N GLY A 323 -19.92 -1.60 5.95
CA GLY A 323 -19.58 -2.22 4.68
C GLY A 323 -20.81 -2.72 3.91
N PRO A 324 -20.67 -2.91 2.58
CA PRO A 324 -21.78 -3.38 1.75
C PRO A 324 -22.15 -4.85 2.04
N GLU A 325 -23.25 -5.30 1.45
CA GLU A 325 -23.55 -6.72 1.30
C GLU A 325 -22.39 -7.44 0.57
N PRO A 326 -22.02 -8.67 0.94
CA PRO A 326 -22.64 -9.54 1.96
C PRO A 326 -22.07 -9.41 3.38
N PHE A 327 -21.10 -8.51 3.60
CA PHE A 327 -20.30 -8.52 4.82
C PHE A 327 -20.90 -7.69 5.95
N TYR A 328 -21.53 -6.56 5.62
CA TYR A 328 -22.08 -5.61 6.60
C TYR A 328 -21.08 -5.23 7.72
N PHE A 329 -19.79 -5.22 7.37
CA PHE A 329 -18.70 -5.07 8.32
C PHE A 329 -18.79 -3.71 9.01
N LYS A 330 -18.67 -3.67 10.34
CA LYS A 330 -18.78 -2.43 11.13
C LYS A 330 -17.46 -1.70 11.30
N PHE A 331 -16.38 -2.25 10.75
CA PHE A 331 -15.03 -1.72 10.94
C PHE A 331 -14.66 -1.69 12.43
N ASP A 332 -15.03 -2.75 13.16
CA ASP A 332 -14.87 -2.89 14.61
C ASP A 332 -13.79 -3.91 15.01
N ARG A 333 -12.95 -4.33 14.06
CA ARG A 333 -11.71 -5.09 14.28
C ARG A 333 -10.63 -4.70 13.28
N LEU A 334 -9.38 -4.98 13.62
CA LEU A 334 -8.23 -4.84 12.72
C LEU A 334 -7.97 -6.13 11.94
N GLY A 335 -7.12 -6.01 10.92
CA GLY A 335 -6.57 -7.12 10.15
C GLY A 335 -5.41 -7.82 10.84
N VAL A 336 -4.70 -8.66 10.08
CA VAL A 336 -3.52 -9.39 10.55
C VAL A 336 -2.33 -8.44 10.70
N ARG A 337 -1.39 -8.79 11.56
CA ARG A 337 -0.18 -8.02 11.79
C ARG A 337 0.70 -7.99 10.54
N VAL A 338 1.24 -6.81 10.23
CA VAL A 338 2.12 -6.55 9.09
C VAL A 338 3.43 -5.90 9.53
N PRO A 339 4.51 -5.99 8.74
CA PRO A 339 5.78 -5.34 9.08
C PRO A 339 5.63 -3.82 9.17
N ALA A 340 6.30 -3.21 10.16
CA ALA A 340 6.53 -1.78 10.21
C ALA A 340 7.92 -1.45 10.77
N LEU A 341 8.63 -0.55 10.09
CA LEU A 341 9.96 -0.07 10.46
C LEU A 341 9.98 1.46 10.51
N PHE A 342 10.68 2.03 11.49
CA PHE A 342 10.90 3.47 11.60
C PHE A 342 12.39 3.78 11.53
N ILE A 343 12.77 4.66 10.61
CA ILE A 343 14.15 4.98 10.26
C ILE A 343 14.39 6.48 10.44
N SER A 344 15.32 6.83 11.32
CA SER A 344 15.73 8.22 11.59
C SER A 344 17.01 8.23 12.42
N PRO A 345 17.90 9.23 12.30
CA PRO A 345 19.09 9.32 13.15
C PRO A 345 18.76 9.60 14.63
N TRP A 346 17.50 9.88 14.96
CA TRP A 346 17.03 10.12 16.33
C TRP A 346 16.60 8.84 17.07
N ILE A 347 16.75 7.67 16.45
CA ILE A 347 16.32 6.38 16.97
C ILE A 347 17.55 5.59 17.45
N GLU A 348 17.44 4.99 18.63
CA GLU A 348 18.47 4.06 19.13
C GLU A 348 18.51 2.78 18.26
N PRO A 349 19.70 2.25 17.91
CA PRO A 349 19.78 1.03 17.14
C PRO A 349 19.16 -0.17 17.86
N GLY A 350 18.45 -1.02 17.11
CA GLY A 350 17.83 -2.23 17.62
C GLY A 350 16.58 -2.00 18.48
N THR A 351 15.96 -0.82 18.36
CA THR A 351 14.75 -0.48 19.11
C THR A 351 13.59 -1.40 18.69
N VAL A 352 12.85 -1.93 19.65
CA VAL A 352 11.61 -2.66 19.40
C VAL A 352 10.44 -1.87 19.98
N ILE A 353 9.45 -1.59 19.15
CA ILE A 353 8.21 -0.93 19.51
C ILE A 353 7.11 -1.98 19.57
N HIS A 354 6.51 -2.12 20.75
CA HIS A 354 5.41 -3.05 21.01
C HIS A 354 4.06 -2.34 20.86
N ARG A 355 3.28 -2.24 21.95
CA ARG A 355 2.02 -1.51 22.00
C ARG A 355 2.23 0.01 22.14
N PRO A 356 1.35 0.85 21.58
CA PRO A 356 1.37 2.27 21.85
C PRO A 356 0.99 2.55 23.31
N SER A 357 1.42 3.71 23.83
CA SER A 357 1.07 4.15 25.18
C SER A 357 -0.28 4.87 25.28
N GLY A 358 -0.97 5.09 24.17
CA GLY A 358 -2.24 5.81 24.10
C GLY A 358 -2.62 6.13 22.66
N PRO A 359 -3.66 6.97 22.43
CA PRO A 359 -4.36 7.78 23.43
C PRO A 359 -5.31 7.02 24.36
N TYR A 360 -5.67 5.77 24.04
CA TYR A 360 -6.50 4.92 24.89
C TYR A 360 -5.77 3.62 25.27
N PRO A 361 -6.14 2.94 26.37
CA PRO A 361 -5.53 1.65 26.73
C PRO A 361 -5.70 0.56 25.66
N ALA A 362 -6.75 0.68 24.83
CA ALA A 362 -7.03 -0.25 23.75
C ALA A 362 -6.39 0.17 22.41
N SER A 363 -5.70 1.32 22.34
CA SER A 363 -5.04 1.78 21.11
C SER A 363 -4.03 0.75 20.63
N GLU A 364 -3.95 0.56 19.32
CA GLU A 364 -2.96 -0.27 18.65
C GLU A 364 -2.28 0.55 17.55
N PHE A 365 -1.15 0.06 17.04
CA PHE A 365 -0.57 0.60 15.81
C PHE A 365 -1.25 -0.04 14.59
N GLU A 366 -1.70 0.79 13.67
CA GLU A 366 -2.29 0.40 12.37
C GLU A 366 -2.16 1.56 11.38
N HIS A 367 -2.62 1.45 10.14
CA HIS A 367 -2.30 2.44 9.11
C HIS A 367 -2.70 3.88 9.44
N SER A 368 -3.76 4.08 10.22
CA SER A 368 -4.19 5.41 10.69
C SER A 368 -3.29 6.00 11.79
N SER A 369 -2.34 5.22 12.32
CA SER A 369 -1.24 5.71 13.15
C SER A 369 -0.34 6.68 12.38
N ILE A 370 -0.27 6.57 11.04
CA ILE A 370 0.46 7.51 10.18
C ILE A 370 -0.18 8.91 10.21
N PRO A 371 -1.44 9.12 9.79
CA PRO A 371 -2.08 10.43 9.87
C PRO A 371 -2.18 10.94 11.33
N ALA A 372 -2.36 10.07 12.32
CA ALA A 372 -2.34 10.46 13.74
C ALA A 372 -0.97 11.06 14.15
N THR A 373 0.12 10.42 13.74
CA THR A 373 1.48 10.89 14.03
C THR A 373 1.81 12.15 13.23
N VAL A 374 1.44 12.22 11.94
CA VAL A 374 1.62 13.41 11.10
C VAL A 374 0.86 14.61 11.69
N LYS A 375 -0.39 14.41 12.14
CA LYS A 375 -1.15 15.44 12.86
C LYS A 375 -0.37 15.96 14.06
N LYS A 376 0.22 15.08 14.86
CA LYS A 376 0.99 15.46 16.05
C LYS A 376 2.29 16.19 15.70
N LEU A 377 3.05 15.68 14.73
CA LEU A 377 4.33 16.27 14.28
C LEU A 377 4.16 17.67 13.71
N PHE A 378 3.10 17.90 12.92
CA PHE A 378 2.86 19.18 12.26
C PHE A 378 1.79 20.04 12.95
N ASN A 379 1.34 19.62 14.13
CA ASN A 379 0.29 20.31 14.91
C ASN A 379 -0.97 20.62 14.08
N LEU A 380 -1.44 19.65 13.30
CA LEU A 380 -2.65 19.81 12.47
C LEU A 380 -3.90 19.88 13.36
N LYS A 381 -4.89 20.65 12.90
CA LYS A 381 -6.05 21.07 13.69
C LYS A 381 -6.90 19.91 14.18
N GLU A 382 -7.25 18.98 13.30
CA GLU A 382 -8.24 17.94 13.54
C GLU A 382 -7.72 16.57 13.14
N PHE A 383 -8.26 15.52 13.75
CA PHE A 383 -8.13 14.16 13.25
C PHE A 383 -9.04 13.98 12.03
N LEU A 384 -8.71 13.05 11.14
CA LEU A 384 -9.49 12.75 9.95
C LEU A 384 -10.78 12.01 10.30
N THR A 385 -10.71 11.06 11.23
CA THR A 385 -11.83 10.19 11.63
C THR A 385 -11.76 9.83 13.12
N LYS A 386 -12.64 8.95 13.59
CA LYS A 386 -12.51 8.36 14.93
C LYS A 386 -11.35 7.36 15.03
N ARG A 387 -10.87 6.84 13.90
CA ARG A 387 -9.83 5.81 13.85
C ARG A 387 -8.45 6.40 14.14
N ASP A 388 -8.03 7.46 13.47
CA ASP A 388 -6.75 8.11 13.75
C ASP A 388 -6.77 8.88 15.09
N ALA A 389 -7.94 9.32 15.56
CA ALA A 389 -8.09 9.82 16.93
C ALA A 389 -7.89 8.74 18.01
N TRP A 390 -8.05 7.46 17.66
CA TRP A 390 -7.86 6.31 18.54
C TRP A 390 -6.50 5.63 18.35
N ALA A 391 -5.93 5.67 17.15
CA ALA A 391 -4.70 4.99 16.80
C ALA A 391 -3.49 5.48 17.62
N GLY A 392 -2.54 4.58 17.85
CA GLY A 392 -1.28 4.94 18.49
C GLY A 392 -0.45 5.91 17.65
N THR A 393 0.23 6.86 18.28
CA THR A 393 1.25 7.68 17.60
C THR A 393 2.65 7.17 17.93
N PHE A 394 3.58 7.27 16.95
CA PHE A 394 4.91 6.63 17.04
C PHE A 394 6.07 7.62 17.12
N GLU A 395 5.83 8.93 17.26
CA GLU A 395 6.91 9.91 17.45
C GLU A 395 7.74 9.66 18.72
N THR A 396 7.21 8.88 19.68
CA THR A 396 7.92 8.46 20.89
C THR A 396 9.13 7.57 20.61
N VAL A 397 9.24 7.01 19.40
CA VAL A 397 10.45 6.26 18.97
C VAL A 397 11.69 7.15 18.84
N LEU A 398 11.50 8.47 18.71
CA LEU A 398 12.56 9.47 18.56
C LEU A 398 13.15 9.83 19.93
N THR A 399 13.77 8.86 20.59
CA THR A 399 14.20 8.95 22.00
C THR A 399 15.47 9.76 22.21
N ARG A 400 16.26 10.01 21.15
CA ARG A 400 17.58 10.63 21.29
C ARG A 400 17.52 12.16 21.42
N THR A 401 18.47 12.71 22.18
CA THR A 401 18.66 14.17 22.31
C THR A 401 19.57 14.78 21.23
N THR A 402 20.43 13.97 20.62
CA THR A 402 21.29 14.34 19.47
C THR A 402 21.19 13.29 18.36
N PRO A 403 21.22 13.69 17.06
CA PRO A 403 21.14 12.74 15.97
C PRO A 403 22.40 11.87 15.95
N ARG A 404 22.21 10.60 15.59
CA ARG A 404 23.29 9.65 15.39
C ARG A 404 24.17 10.04 14.21
N THR A 405 25.46 9.88 14.38
CA THR A 405 26.48 10.07 13.34
C THR A 405 26.98 8.75 12.75
N ASP A 406 26.51 7.63 13.29
CA ASP A 406 26.95 6.27 12.96
C ASP A 406 25.90 5.47 12.15
N CYS A 407 24.80 6.10 11.71
CA CYS A 407 23.85 5.45 10.82
C CYS A 407 24.53 5.00 9.51
N PRO A 408 24.30 3.76 9.04
CA PRO A 408 24.97 3.22 7.86
C PRO A 408 24.83 4.14 6.64
N GLU A 409 25.90 4.36 5.90
CA GLU A 409 25.82 5.14 4.65
C GLU A 409 25.18 4.35 3.51
N THR A 410 25.36 3.03 3.53
CA THR A 410 24.82 2.09 2.54
C THR A 410 24.22 0.86 3.22
N LEU A 411 23.29 0.18 2.55
CA LEU A 411 22.72 -1.09 2.98
C LEU A 411 23.30 -2.26 2.15
N PRO A 412 23.22 -3.51 2.63
CA PRO A 412 23.70 -4.67 1.88
C PRO A 412 22.99 -4.86 0.52
N GLU A 413 23.69 -5.48 -0.43
CA GLU A 413 23.10 -5.83 -1.72
C GLU A 413 22.12 -7.01 -1.60
N PRO A 414 20.86 -6.86 -2.05
CA PRO A 414 19.90 -7.96 -2.08
C PRO A 414 20.32 -9.05 -3.06
N LYS A 415 20.16 -10.30 -2.66
CA LYS A 415 20.35 -11.45 -3.54
C LYS A 415 19.05 -11.76 -4.27
N LYS A 416 19.13 -12.03 -5.57
CA LYS A 416 17.97 -12.46 -6.36
C LYS A 416 17.36 -13.72 -5.72
N LEU A 417 16.06 -13.70 -5.43
CA LEU A 417 15.36 -14.84 -4.82
C LEU A 417 14.50 -15.59 -5.84
N ARG A 418 14.07 -14.91 -6.92
CA ARG A 418 13.30 -15.55 -7.98
C ARG A 418 14.21 -16.30 -8.97
N PRO A 419 13.95 -17.60 -9.23
CA PRO A 419 14.72 -18.34 -10.22
C PRO A 419 14.41 -17.89 -11.66
N THR A 420 13.17 -17.49 -11.94
CA THR A 420 12.69 -17.08 -13.27
C THR A 420 12.83 -15.56 -13.51
N GLY A 421 12.52 -15.12 -14.74
CA GLY A 421 12.36 -13.70 -15.08
C GLY A 421 10.95 -13.20 -14.78
N ALA A 422 10.72 -11.90 -14.96
CA ALA A 422 9.42 -11.26 -14.77
C ALA A 422 8.29 -11.88 -15.62
N ALA A 423 7.06 -11.89 -15.10
CA ALA A 423 5.91 -12.55 -15.71
C ALA A 423 4.99 -11.58 -16.45
N GLU A 424 5.53 -10.82 -17.40
CA GLU A 424 4.81 -9.73 -18.08
C GLU A 424 3.61 -10.20 -18.94
N THR A 425 3.52 -11.49 -19.29
CA THR A 425 2.39 -12.09 -20.03
C THR A 425 1.37 -12.77 -19.13
N ALA A 426 1.54 -12.71 -17.80
CA ALA A 426 0.56 -13.22 -16.85
C ALA A 426 -0.71 -12.36 -16.88
N LYS A 427 -1.78 -12.88 -16.27
CA LYS A 427 -2.97 -12.09 -15.97
C LYS A 427 -2.66 -11.04 -14.90
N LEU A 428 -3.41 -9.95 -14.90
CA LEU A 428 -3.34 -8.93 -13.86
C LEU A 428 -3.67 -9.52 -12.47
N SER A 429 -2.97 -9.04 -11.44
CA SER A 429 -3.40 -9.21 -10.05
C SER A 429 -4.68 -8.41 -9.77
N GLU A 430 -5.28 -8.61 -8.59
CA GLU A 430 -6.42 -7.79 -8.14
C GLU A 430 -6.03 -6.31 -8.11
N PHE A 431 -4.92 -5.96 -7.46
CA PHE A 431 -4.51 -4.57 -7.37
C PHE A 431 -4.12 -3.95 -8.71
N GLN A 432 -3.42 -4.69 -9.59
CA GLN A 432 -3.15 -4.23 -10.96
C GLN A 432 -4.44 -3.98 -11.76
N THR A 433 -5.48 -4.81 -11.55
CA THR A 433 -6.81 -4.63 -12.15
C THR A 433 -7.46 -3.33 -11.68
N GLU A 434 -7.34 -3.01 -10.39
CA GLU A 434 -7.84 -1.76 -9.82
C GLU A 434 -7.08 -0.53 -10.36
N LEU A 435 -5.76 -0.62 -10.56
CA LEU A 435 -4.98 0.45 -11.17
C LEU A 435 -5.38 0.68 -12.64
N VAL A 436 -5.69 -0.37 -13.40
CA VAL A 436 -6.26 -0.22 -14.75
C VAL A 436 -7.62 0.48 -14.72
N GLN A 437 -8.49 0.11 -13.77
CA GLN A 437 -9.80 0.75 -13.61
C GLN A 437 -9.70 2.20 -13.12
N LEU A 438 -8.68 2.53 -12.32
CA LEU A 438 -8.32 3.89 -11.97
C LEU A 438 -7.87 4.65 -13.22
N GLY A 439 -6.99 4.08 -14.04
CA GLY A 439 -6.59 4.64 -15.33
C GLY A 439 -7.80 4.98 -16.21
N ALA A 440 -8.76 4.05 -16.32
CA ALA A 440 -10.00 4.28 -17.06
C ALA A 440 -10.86 5.43 -16.48
N SER A 441 -10.83 5.60 -15.16
CA SER A 441 -11.52 6.70 -14.49
C SER A 441 -10.84 8.05 -14.78
N LEU A 442 -9.51 8.06 -14.87
CA LEU A 442 -8.71 9.25 -15.11
C LEU A 442 -8.75 9.73 -16.57
N ASN A 443 -8.81 8.80 -17.55
CA ASN A 443 -8.81 9.14 -18.98
C ASN A 443 -10.22 9.20 -19.61
N GLY A 444 -11.28 8.97 -18.82
CA GLY A 444 -12.67 9.01 -19.30
C GLY A 444 -13.21 7.70 -19.87
N ASP A 445 -12.40 6.64 -19.96
CA ASP A 445 -12.84 5.33 -20.46
C ASP A 445 -13.87 4.64 -19.56
N TYR A 446 -14.04 5.08 -18.32
CA TYR A 446 -15.11 4.59 -17.43
C TYR A 446 -16.52 4.76 -18.04
N ALA A 447 -16.71 5.70 -18.97
CA ALA A 447 -17.97 5.94 -19.67
C ALA A 447 -18.19 4.99 -20.86
N LYS A 448 -17.20 4.18 -21.24
CA LYS A 448 -17.29 3.22 -22.34
C LYS A 448 -17.93 1.92 -21.87
N ASP A 449 -18.57 1.20 -22.80
CA ASP A 449 -19.24 -0.08 -22.52
C ASP A 449 -18.27 -1.20 -22.10
N ILE A 450 -16.97 -1.04 -22.34
CA ILE A 450 -15.93 -1.97 -21.91
C ILE A 450 -15.67 -1.93 -20.39
N TYR A 451 -16.01 -0.84 -19.71
CA TYR A 451 -15.81 -0.70 -18.27
C TYR A 451 -16.93 -1.41 -17.46
N PRO A 452 -16.64 -1.99 -16.29
CA PRO A 452 -15.31 -2.21 -15.70
C PRO A 452 -14.67 -3.54 -16.08
N ARG A 453 -15.47 -4.57 -16.43
CA ARG A 453 -14.99 -5.96 -16.52
C ARG A 453 -14.35 -6.32 -17.86
N ARG A 454 -14.97 -5.91 -18.98
CA ARG A 454 -14.45 -6.25 -20.33
C ARG A 454 -13.11 -5.56 -20.63
N LEU A 455 -12.85 -4.43 -19.97
CA LEU A 455 -11.58 -3.71 -20.03
C LEU A 455 -10.42 -4.63 -19.64
N VAL A 456 -10.55 -5.39 -18.55
CA VAL A 456 -9.45 -6.14 -17.93
C VAL A 456 -9.45 -7.64 -18.25
N GLU A 457 -10.55 -8.18 -18.79
CA GLU A 457 -10.83 -9.62 -18.91
C GLU A 457 -9.70 -10.45 -19.56
N ASN A 458 -8.95 -9.86 -20.49
CA ASN A 458 -7.84 -10.52 -21.19
C ASN A 458 -6.55 -9.70 -21.21
N MET A 459 -6.42 -8.69 -20.34
CA MET A 459 -5.19 -7.90 -20.27
C MET A 459 -4.06 -8.70 -19.62
N THR A 460 -2.91 -8.66 -20.25
CA THR A 460 -1.64 -9.08 -19.65
C THR A 460 -1.07 -7.99 -18.73
N VAL A 461 -0.14 -8.37 -17.85
CA VAL A 461 0.63 -7.41 -17.01
C VAL A 461 1.28 -6.31 -17.87
N ALA A 462 1.86 -6.66 -19.03
CA ALA A 462 2.45 -5.69 -19.94
C ALA A 462 1.43 -4.71 -20.54
N GLU A 463 0.26 -5.20 -20.97
CA GLU A 463 -0.81 -4.36 -21.52
C GLU A 463 -1.43 -3.46 -20.46
N GLY A 464 -1.65 -3.98 -19.25
CA GLY A 464 -2.12 -3.19 -18.12
C GLY A 464 -1.14 -2.08 -17.74
N ALA A 465 0.16 -2.40 -17.69
CA ALA A 465 1.21 -1.43 -17.43
C ALA A 465 1.22 -0.28 -18.45
N GLN A 466 1.13 -0.62 -19.73
CA GLN A 466 1.06 0.38 -20.80
C GLN A 466 -0.21 1.22 -20.69
N TYR A 467 -1.36 0.59 -20.48
CA TYR A 467 -2.65 1.27 -20.37
C TYR A 467 -2.66 2.30 -19.24
N VAL A 468 -2.20 1.95 -18.04
CA VAL A 468 -2.21 2.88 -16.90
C VAL A 468 -1.28 4.07 -17.14
N GLN A 469 -0.12 3.86 -17.77
CA GLN A 469 0.81 4.95 -18.09
C GLN A 469 0.21 5.91 -19.11
N ASP A 470 -0.40 5.38 -20.18
CA ASP A 470 -1.06 6.20 -21.20
C ASP A 470 -2.25 6.98 -20.63
N ALA A 471 -3.09 6.31 -19.84
CA ALA A 471 -4.23 6.94 -19.17
C ALA A 471 -3.81 8.07 -18.23
N PHE A 472 -2.76 7.84 -17.43
CA PHE A 472 -2.24 8.86 -16.53
C PHE A 472 -1.59 10.02 -17.30
N LYS A 473 -0.88 9.75 -18.39
CA LYS A 473 -0.37 10.79 -19.28
C LYS A 473 -1.50 11.67 -19.84
N THR A 474 -2.59 11.06 -20.33
CA THR A 474 -3.77 11.81 -20.80
C THR A 474 -4.35 12.69 -19.70
N PHE A 475 -4.45 12.19 -18.47
CA PHE A 475 -4.91 12.98 -17.33
C PHE A 475 -4.00 14.19 -17.05
N LEU A 476 -2.68 14.00 -17.07
CA LEU A 476 -1.71 15.10 -16.89
C LEU A 476 -1.77 16.13 -18.03
N GLU A 477 -1.95 15.70 -19.27
CA GLU A 477 -2.12 16.59 -20.43
C GLU A 477 -3.38 17.46 -20.29
N GLU A 478 -4.48 16.88 -19.81
CA GLU A 478 -5.71 17.60 -19.54
C GLU A 478 -5.56 18.59 -18.38
N CYS A 479 -4.83 18.22 -17.32
CA CYS A 479 -4.48 19.15 -16.24
C CYS A 479 -3.71 20.36 -16.78
N GLU A 480 -2.69 20.13 -17.61
CA GLU A 480 -1.90 21.19 -18.22
C GLU A 480 -2.74 22.08 -19.15
N ARG A 481 -3.73 21.51 -19.85
CA ARG A 481 -4.69 22.28 -20.65
C ARG A 481 -5.53 23.20 -19.76
N CYS A 482 -6.16 22.67 -18.70
CA CYS A 482 -6.95 23.48 -17.76
C CYS A 482 -6.11 24.60 -17.13
N ARG A 483 -4.83 24.34 -16.78
CA ARG A 483 -3.92 25.37 -16.26
C ARG A 483 -3.66 26.50 -17.26
N LYS A 484 -3.50 26.18 -18.54
CA LYS A 484 -3.30 27.17 -19.62
C LYS A 484 -4.55 27.99 -19.90
N ASP A 485 -5.73 27.40 -19.69
CA ASP A 485 -7.03 28.07 -19.85
C ASP A 485 -7.38 28.99 -18.67
N GLY A 486 -6.52 29.08 -17.65
CA GLY A 486 -6.66 30.03 -16.54
C GLY A 486 -7.55 29.56 -15.40
N ASP A 487 -7.74 28.24 -15.26
CA ASP A 487 -8.55 27.67 -14.19
C ASP A 487 -7.95 27.92 -12.79
N ASP A 488 -8.83 28.12 -11.80
CA ASP A 488 -8.46 28.46 -10.41
C ASP A 488 -7.79 27.31 -9.64
N GLY A 489 -7.79 26.10 -10.22
CA GLY A 489 -7.10 24.94 -9.67
C GLY A 489 -7.90 24.14 -8.65
N SER A 490 -9.09 24.59 -8.27
CA SER A 490 -9.89 23.99 -7.19
C SER A 490 -10.76 22.82 -7.66
N HIS A 491 -11.08 22.75 -8.95
CA HIS A 491 -11.92 21.70 -9.52
C HIS A 491 -11.16 20.38 -9.68
N VAL A 492 -11.92 19.28 -9.70
CA VAL A 492 -11.44 17.94 -10.06
C VAL A 492 -11.33 17.87 -11.57
N VAL A 493 -10.14 17.53 -12.09
CA VAL A 493 -9.92 17.43 -13.53
C VAL A 493 -10.61 16.17 -14.05
N VAL A 494 -11.42 16.34 -15.11
CA VAL A 494 -12.15 15.25 -15.75
C VAL A 494 -11.78 15.25 -17.24
N VAL A 495 -11.21 14.15 -17.71
CA VAL A 495 -11.02 13.93 -19.14
C VAL A 495 -12.37 13.58 -19.76
N ASN A 496 -12.90 14.45 -20.62
CA ASN A 496 -14.12 14.16 -21.33
C ASN A 496 -13.88 13.01 -22.31
N PRO A 497 -14.70 11.93 -22.30
CA PRO A 497 -14.65 10.93 -23.34
C PRO A 497 -14.92 11.65 -24.66
N THR A 498 -13.96 11.65 -25.58
CA THR A 498 -14.13 12.33 -26.85
C THR A 498 -15.41 11.85 -27.54
N LYS A 499 -16.17 12.78 -28.14
CA LYS A 499 -17.26 12.52 -29.09
C LYS A 499 -16.74 11.91 -30.41
N ASP A 500 -15.66 11.13 -30.38
CA ASP A 500 -15.04 10.56 -31.57
C ASP A 500 -15.55 9.15 -31.84
N ALA A 501 -16.84 9.09 -32.14
CA ALA A 501 -17.45 8.07 -32.97
C ALA A 501 -18.35 8.72 -34.04
N VAL A 502 -17.90 9.82 -34.64
CA VAL A 502 -18.36 10.21 -35.97
C VAL A 502 -17.11 10.43 -36.80
N GLY A 503 -16.69 9.36 -37.50
CA GLY A 503 -15.66 9.46 -38.53
C GLY A 503 -15.99 10.61 -39.50
N PRO A 504 -14.98 11.21 -40.15
CA PRO A 504 -15.20 12.37 -41.00
C PRO A 504 -16.22 12.00 -42.09
N LYS A 505 -17.45 12.50 -41.97
CA LYS A 505 -18.37 12.58 -43.10
C LYS A 505 -17.75 13.58 -44.07
N GLY A 506 -16.91 13.07 -44.96
CA GLY A 506 -16.36 13.82 -46.07
C GLY A 506 -17.52 14.47 -46.83
N LYS A 507 -17.67 15.78 -46.66
CA LYS A 507 -18.40 16.59 -47.64
C LYS A 507 -17.52 16.66 -48.87
N ARG A 508 -17.64 15.66 -49.75
CA ARG A 508 -17.14 15.79 -51.13
C ARG A 508 -17.84 16.99 -51.75
N SER A 509 -17.07 18.02 -52.05
CA SER A 509 -17.48 19.14 -52.88
C SER A 509 -17.91 18.63 -54.25
N LEU A 510 -19.00 19.17 -54.78
CA LEU A 510 -19.55 18.84 -56.11
C LEU A 510 -18.55 19.08 -57.25
N VAL A 511 -17.46 19.82 -56.99
CA VAL A 511 -16.43 20.20 -57.95
C VAL A 511 -15.45 19.05 -58.25
N GLU A 512 -15.24 18.12 -57.31
CA GLU A 512 -14.27 17.01 -57.50
C GLU A 512 -14.84 15.82 -58.30
N LYS A 513 -16.15 15.77 -58.53
CA LYS A 513 -16.78 14.75 -59.40
C LYS A 513 -16.74 15.10 -60.89
N MET A 514 -16.32 16.31 -61.26
CA MET A 514 -16.34 16.78 -62.65
C MET A 514 -15.00 16.70 -63.38
N PHE A 515 -13.90 16.35 -62.71
CA PHE A 515 -12.56 16.36 -63.31
C PHE A 515 -11.85 14.99 -63.41
N SER A 516 -12.48 13.87 -63.03
CA SER A 516 -11.86 12.53 -63.19
C SER A 516 -12.34 11.72 -64.40
N CYS A 517 -13.08 12.32 -65.35
CA CYS A 517 -13.56 11.63 -66.57
C CYS A 517 -12.89 12.10 -67.86
N LEU A 518 -11.79 12.87 -67.81
CA LEU A 518 -11.10 13.38 -68.99
C LEU A 518 -9.58 13.13 -68.91
N SER A 519 -9.16 11.88 -68.78
CA SER A 519 -7.75 11.50 -69.03
C SER A 519 -7.59 10.02 -69.41
N CYS A 520 -8.42 9.52 -70.33
CA CYS A 520 -8.16 8.27 -71.06
C CYS A 520 -8.71 8.43 -72.49
N ASN A 521 -7.93 9.07 -73.37
CA ASN A 521 -7.80 8.74 -74.80
C ASN A 521 -6.96 9.78 -75.56
N ARG A 522 -6.14 9.28 -76.50
CA ARG A 522 -5.19 9.94 -77.44
C ARG A 522 -3.75 9.95 -76.89
N SER A 523 -2.76 9.29 -77.50
CA SER A 523 -2.63 8.61 -78.80
C SER A 523 -1.52 7.58 -78.73
#